data_AF-A0A136NM92-F1
#
_entry.id   AF-A0A136NM92-F1
#
_cell.length_a   1.000
_cell.length_b   1.000
_cell.length_c   1.000
_cell.angle_alpha   90.00
_cell.angle_beta   90.00
_cell.angle_gamma   90.00
#
_symmetry.space_group_name_H-M   'P 1'
#
loop_
_entity.id
_entity.type
_entity.pdbx_description
1 polymer ?
#
loop_
_entity_poly.entity_id
_entity_poly.type
_entity_poly.pdbx_seq_one_letter_code
_entity_poly.pdbx_strand_id
1 'polypeptide(L)'
;MKYLSLTVIITAFVFSGFICAKNSGSGKNSPLPDTRPDDIVFSYSQNGGMLYYSENIFISKDSCYYKINDGGAVSQVNFKLTNAEIDKLYMVFKENDFDEIDTYEEKVYDRGGESISLSWKPGKHAQVSNSGMSFIKESWHKEWNNCVNTIEKIAKGEMEKQLKNYEIIFDKSLYGKELYMQINRDVVFKKGKLISEISSDDNFVKIVMLSPGYHNASVTVDKSYNTIKINADSTKSLRLYMVNDSLKHEFLN
;
A
#
# COMPACT_ATOMS: atom_id res chain seq x y z
N MET A 1 -19.90 30.92 -52.29
CA MET A 1 -19.85 31.03 -50.82
C MET A 1 -19.17 29.78 -50.28
N LYS A 2 -17.91 29.91 -49.84
CA LYS A 2 -17.08 28.82 -49.34
C LYS A 2 -17.25 28.75 -47.82
N TYR A 3 -17.71 27.63 -47.29
CA TYR A 3 -17.80 27.41 -45.85
C TYR A 3 -16.41 27.07 -45.31
N LEU A 4 -15.89 27.95 -44.45
CA LEU A 4 -14.63 27.79 -43.74
C LEU A 4 -14.92 26.93 -42.49
N SER A 5 -14.50 25.67 -42.51
CA SER A 5 -14.56 24.78 -41.35
C SER A 5 -13.43 25.15 -40.39
N LEU A 6 -13.79 25.80 -39.27
CA LEU A 6 -12.87 26.12 -38.17
C LEU A 6 -12.79 24.91 -37.23
N THR A 7 -11.76 24.08 -37.38
CA THR A 7 -11.50 22.96 -36.48
C THR A 7 -10.84 23.48 -35.20
N VAL A 8 -11.59 23.52 -34.11
CA VAL A 8 -11.09 23.84 -32.77
C VAL A 8 -10.38 22.61 -32.20
N ILE A 9 -9.05 22.66 -32.12
CA ILE A 9 -8.23 21.66 -31.43
C ILE A 9 -8.26 21.99 -29.94
N ILE A 10 -9.00 21.20 -29.16
CA ILE A 10 -8.95 21.25 -27.70
C ILE A 10 -7.76 20.39 -27.26
N THR A 11 -6.61 21.04 -27.07
CA THR A 11 -5.43 20.42 -26.43
C THR A 11 -5.67 20.38 -24.92
N ALA A 12 -6.18 19.26 -24.42
CA ALA A 12 -6.21 18.97 -22.99
C ALA A 12 -4.79 18.63 -22.52
N PHE A 13 -4.04 19.64 -22.09
CA PHE A 13 -2.84 19.43 -21.30
C PHE A 13 -3.25 18.95 -19.91
N VAL A 14 -3.22 17.64 -19.71
CA VAL A 14 -3.27 17.04 -18.37
C VAL A 14 -1.92 17.31 -17.72
N PHE A 15 -1.79 18.47 -17.07
CA PHE A 15 -0.75 18.67 -16.07
C PHE A 15 -1.05 17.71 -14.91
N SER A 16 -0.42 16.55 -14.94
CA SER A 16 -0.16 15.76 -13.74
C SER A 16 0.85 16.55 -12.91
N GLY A 17 0.35 17.59 -12.24
CA GLY A 17 1.07 18.28 -11.21
C GLY A 17 1.32 17.29 -10.09
N PHE A 18 2.52 16.70 -10.09
CA PHE A 18 3.16 16.29 -8.85
C PHE A 18 3.20 17.53 -7.97
N ILE A 19 2.20 17.68 -7.11
CA ILE A 19 2.30 18.54 -5.94
C ILE A 19 3.36 17.84 -5.07
N CYS A 20 4.62 18.11 -5.37
CA CYS A 20 5.66 18.08 -4.35
C CYS A 20 5.25 19.13 -3.33
N ALA A 21 4.41 18.71 -2.37
CA ALA A 21 4.15 19.47 -1.18
C ALA A 21 5.50 19.68 -0.50
N LYS A 22 6.02 20.89 -0.64
CA LYS A 22 7.15 21.37 0.14
C LYS A 22 6.79 21.09 1.59
N ASN A 23 7.52 20.20 2.24
CA ASN A 23 7.35 19.86 3.64
C ASN A 23 7.59 21.14 4.45
N SER A 24 6.52 21.88 4.75
CA SER A 24 6.57 23.12 5.51
C SER A 24 6.62 22.80 7.00
N GLY A 25 7.72 22.16 7.42
CA GLY A 25 8.11 22.13 8.82
C GLY A 25 8.43 23.55 9.26
N SER A 26 7.48 24.21 9.95
CA SER A 26 7.65 25.42 10.79
C SER A 26 6.32 26.16 11.04
N GLY A 27 5.20 25.72 10.49
CA GLY A 27 3.89 26.21 10.91
C GLY A 27 3.52 25.62 12.27
N LYS A 28 3.12 26.46 13.24
CA LYS A 28 2.46 25.98 14.45
C LYS A 28 1.17 25.25 14.04
N ASN A 29 0.91 24.09 14.64
CA ASN A 29 -0.36 23.39 14.48
C ASN A 29 -1.52 24.34 14.80
N SER A 30 -2.56 24.28 13.97
CA SER A 30 -3.84 24.92 14.29
C SER A 30 -4.57 24.05 15.30
N PRO A 31 -5.24 24.65 16.30
CA PRO A 31 -6.03 23.88 17.25
C PRO A 31 -7.11 23.06 16.54
N LEU A 32 -7.29 21.80 16.91
CA LEU A 32 -8.37 20.97 16.38
C LEU A 32 -9.73 21.53 16.84
N PRO A 33 -10.70 21.78 15.92
CA PRO A 33 -12.03 22.24 16.28
C PRO A 33 -12.76 21.31 17.26
N ASP A 34 -13.73 21.82 18.03
CA ASP A 34 -14.48 20.97 18.97
C ASP A 34 -15.39 19.95 18.25
N THR A 35 -15.86 20.31 17.05
CA THR A 35 -16.66 19.44 16.18
C THR A 35 -15.91 19.14 14.89
N ARG A 36 -16.04 17.90 14.37
CA ARG A 36 -15.44 17.52 13.09
C ARG A 36 -15.86 18.50 11.98
N PRO A 37 -14.89 19.13 11.27
CA PRO A 37 -15.19 19.89 10.06
C PRO A 37 -15.63 18.98 8.91
N ASP A 38 -16.57 19.43 8.08
CA ASP A 38 -17.08 18.64 6.94
C ASP A 38 -15.99 18.26 5.92
N ASP A 39 -15.06 19.18 5.68
CA ASP A 39 -13.99 19.05 4.67
C ASP A 39 -12.68 18.54 5.29
N ILE A 40 -12.74 17.85 6.43
CA ILE A 40 -11.55 17.29 7.04
C ILE A 40 -10.93 16.20 6.17
N VAL A 41 -9.61 16.24 6.08
CA VAL A 41 -8.77 15.27 5.39
C VAL A 41 -7.73 14.76 6.37
N PHE A 42 -7.66 13.44 6.52
CA PHE A 42 -6.60 12.75 7.23
C PHE A 42 -5.64 12.16 6.19
N SER A 43 -4.36 12.45 6.34
CA SER A 43 -3.29 11.82 5.56
C SER A 43 -2.31 11.16 6.51
N TYR A 44 -2.03 9.89 6.31
CA TYR A 44 -0.96 9.17 6.98
C TYR A 44 0.04 8.70 5.93
N SER A 45 1.32 8.83 6.24
CA SER A 45 2.39 8.28 5.42
C SER A 45 3.39 7.52 6.29
N GLN A 46 3.88 6.42 5.75
CA GLN A 46 5.00 5.66 6.30
C GLN A 46 6.07 5.52 5.23
N ASN A 47 7.33 5.63 5.63
CA ASN A 47 8.46 5.36 4.75
C ASN A 47 9.46 4.42 5.42
N GLY A 48 10.12 3.59 4.62
CA GLY A 48 11.07 2.58 5.10
C GLY A 48 12.49 3.08 5.33
N GLY A 49 12.75 4.40 5.23
CA GLY A 49 14.12 4.93 5.24
C GLY A 49 14.92 4.40 4.05
N MET A 50 15.96 3.61 4.33
CA MET A 50 16.74 2.91 3.29
C MET A 50 15.98 1.79 2.57
N LEU A 51 14.90 1.26 3.16
CA LEU A 51 14.09 0.26 2.50
C LEU A 51 13.22 0.93 1.44
N TYR A 52 13.13 0.31 0.25
CA TYR A 52 12.19 0.74 -0.79
C TYR A 52 10.76 0.35 -0.39
N TYR A 53 10.23 1.08 0.59
CA TYR A 53 8.95 0.83 1.24
C TYR A 53 8.21 2.14 1.48
N SER A 54 6.92 2.17 1.17
CA SER A 54 6.04 3.25 1.63
C SER A 54 4.60 2.78 1.81
N GLU A 55 3.93 3.38 2.79
CA GLU A 55 2.48 3.31 2.96
C GLU A 55 1.88 4.71 2.89
N ASN A 56 0.70 4.83 2.30
CA ASN A 56 -0.07 6.07 2.26
C ASN A 56 -1.54 5.76 2.50
N ILE A 57 -2.11 6.40 3.51
CA ILE A 57 -3.55 6.37 3.81
C ILE A 57 -4.08 7.79 3.62
N PHE A 58 -5.16 7.91 2.86
CA PHE A 58 -5.89 9.14 2.68
C PHE A 58 -7.35 8.89 3.02
N ILE A 59 -7.93 9.73 3.87
CA ILE A 59 -9.32 9.66 4.26
C ILE A 59 -9.92 11.07 4.17
N SER A 60 -10.92 11.23 3.33
CA SER A 60 -11.79 12.40 3.28
C SER A 60 -13.25 11.97 3.13
N LYS A 61 -14.15 12.94 3.19
CA LYS A 61 -15.58 12.74 2.92
C LYS A 61 -15.85 12.09 1.55
N ASP A 62 -15.08 12.47 0.53
CA ASP A 62 -15.37 12.11 -0.86
C ASP A 62 -14.54 10.93 -1.37
N SER A 63 -13.37 10.69 -0.77
CA SER A 63 -12.43 9.68 -1.24
C SER A 63 -11.60 9.13 -0.09
N CYS A 64 -11.44 7.81 -0.07
CA CYS A 64 -10.46 7.15 0.78
C CYS A 64 -9.62 6.18 -0.04
N TYR A 65 -8.33 6.11 0.24
CA TYR A 65 -7.46 5.08 -0.31
C TYR A 65 -6.42 4.63 0.70
N TYR A 66 -5.96 3.40 0.52
CA TYR A 66 -4.77 2.87 1.17
C TYR A 66 -3.86 2.27 0.11
N LYS A 67 -2.61 2.71 0.09
CA LYS A 67 -1.61 2.31 -0.89
C LYS A 67 -0.33 1.87 -0.19
N ILE A 68 0.18 0.72 -0.58
CA ILE A 68 1.44 0.15 -0.09
C ILE A 68 2.36 -0.04 -1.31
N ASN A 69 3.63 0.30 -1.16
CA ASN A 69 4.69 -0.08 -2.09
C ASN A 69 5.77 -0.83 -1.29
N ASP A 70 5.92 -2.13 -1.53
CA ASP A 70 6.98 -2.95 -0.93
C ASP A 70 7.92 -3.47 -2.02
N GLY A 71 9.08 -2.85 -2.18
CA GLY A 71 10.07 -3.25 -3.17
C GLY A 71 9.57 -3.18 -4.62
N GLY A 72 8.61 -2.28 -4.91
CA GLY A 72 7.96 -2.16 -6.21
C GLY A 72 6.71 -3.04 -6.39
N ALA A 73 6.35 -3.87 -5.41
CA ALA A 73 5.03 -4.48 -5.33
C ALA A 73 4.05 -3.43 -4.80
N VAL A 74 3.16 -2.93 -5.67
CA VAL A 74 2.26 -1.84 -5.34
C VAL A 74 0.85 -2.36 -5.22
N SER A 75 0.30 -2.34 -4.01
CA SER A 75 -1.11 -2.61 -3.76
C SER A 75 -1.86 -1.34 -3.41
N GLN A 76 -3.07 -1.21 -3.93
CA GLN A 76 -3.93 -0.07 -3.61
C GLN A 76 -5.39 -0.50 -3.55
N VAL A 77 -6.06 -0.08 -2.49
CA VAL A 77 -7.52 -0.16 -2.38
C VAL A 77 -8.11 1.22 -2.25
N ASN A 78 -9.25 1.40 -2.91
CA ASN A 78 -10.11 2.56 -2.69
C ASN A 78 -11.32 2.08 -1.88
N PHE A 79 -11.77 2.90 -0.94
CA PHE A 79 -12.90 2.57 -0.08
C PHE A 79 -13.67 3.85 0.29
N LYS A 80 -14.75 3.69 1.04
CA LYS A 80 -15.56 4.80 1.56
C LYS A 80 -15.83 4.57 3.03
N LEU A 81 -15.77 5.65 3.80
CA LEU A 81 -16.24 5.68 5.17
C LEU A 81 -17.54 6.47 5.25
N THR A 82 -18.45 6.02 6.10
CA THR A 82 -19.63 6.78 6.48
C THR A 82 -19.24 7.99 7.32
N ASN A 83 -20.10 9.02 7.35
CA ASN A 83 -19.86 10.18 8.22
C ASN A 83 -19.63 9.77 9.68
N ALA A 84 -20.40 8.81 10.19
CA ALA A 84 -20.25 8.31 11.55
C ALA A 84 -18.88 7.64 11.81
N GLU A 85 -18.29 6.99 10.81
CA GLU A 85 -16.94 6.42 10.90
C GLU A 85 -15.87 7.51 10.90
N ILE A 86 -16.03 8.54 10.07
CA ILE A 86 -15.11 9.69 10.06
C ILE A 86 -15.24 10.51 11.36
N ASP A 87 -16.45 10.66 11.91
CA ASP A 87 -16.69 11.28 13.22
C ASP A 87 -15.95 10.51 14.32
N LYS A 88 -16.04 9.18 14.35
CA LYS A 88 -15.31 8.33 15.31
C LYS A 88 -13.81 8.46 15.15
N LEU A 89 -13.30 8.46 13.92
CA LEU A 89 -11.88 8.68 13.65
C LEU A 89 -11.44 10.05 14.18
N TYR A 90 -12.19 11.11 13.88
CA TYR A 90 -11.90 12.45 14.36
C TYR A 90 -11.85 12.54 15.89
N MET A 91 -12.80 11.92 16.58
CA MET A 91 -12.84 11.91 18.04
C MET A 91 -11.58 11.31 18.65
N VAL A 92 -11.00 10.26 18.06
CA VAL A 92 -9.73 9.72 18.53
C VAL A 92 -8.61 10.77 18.45
N PHE A 93 -8.50 11.51 17.36
CA PHE A 93 -7.50 12.57 17.23
C PHE A 93 -7.71 13.72 18.23
N LYS A 94 -8.97 14.07 18.50
CA LYS A 94 -9.32 15.12 19.46
C LYS A 94 -9.07 14.70 20.91
N GLU A 95 -9.43 13.47 21.29
CA GLU A 95 -9.24 12.93 22.65
C GLU A 95 -7.76 12.64 22.99
N ASN A 96 -6.90 12.58 21.99
CA ASN A 96 -5.46 12.38 22.15
C ASN A 96 -4.65 13.66 21.87
N ASP A 97 -5.32 14.82 21.90
CA ASP A 97 -4.73 16.16 21.74
C ASP A 97 -3.69 16.21 20.60
N PHE A 98 -4.06 15.66 19.43
CA PHE A 98 -3.11 15.42 18.34
C PHE A 98 -2.36 16.68 17.89
N ASP A 99 -3.02 17.84 17.88
CA ASP A 99 -2.45 19.13 17.54
C ASP A 99 -1.42 19.65 18.55
N GLU A 100 -1.39 19.08 19.77
CA GLU A 100 -0.47 19.45 20.85
C GLU A 100 0.68 18.46 21.04
N ILE A 101 0.66 17.30 20.35
CA ILE A 101 1.71 16.29 20.47
C ILE A 101 3.09 16.91 20.18
N ASP A 102 3.95 16.81 21.17
CA ASP A 102 5.26 17.45 21.16
C ASP A 102 6.32 16.51 20.57
N THR A 103 7.23 17.11 19.80
CA THR A 103 8.30 16.40 19.10
C THR A 103 9.65 17.01 19.44
N TYR A 104 10.71 16.24 19.23
CA TYR A 104 12.07 16.74 19.29
C TYR A 104 12.85 16.26 18.08
N GLU A 105 13.92 16.97 17.76
CA GLU A 105 14.81 16.57 16.67
C GLU A 105 16.08 15.93 17.21
N GLU A 106 16.47 14.82 16.60
CA GLU A 106 17.76 14.19 16.83
C GLU A 106 18.38 13.82 15.48
N LYS A 107 19.69 14.00 15.38
CA LYS A 107 20.42 13.72 14.15
C LYS A 107 20.57 12.22 13.94
N VAL A 108 19.72 11.67 13.08
CA VAL A 108 19.78 10.29 12.61
C VAL A 108 19.71 10.26 11.08
N TYR A 109 20.42 9.31 10.49
CA TYR A 109 20.40 9.09 9.05
C TYR A 109 19.58 7.85 8.72
N ASP A 110 18.95 7.85 7.54
CA ASP A 110 18.30 6.67 6.97
C ASP A 110 17.16 6.06 7.80
N ARG A 111 16.66 6.79 8.80
CA ARG A 111 15.53 6.36 9.61
C ARG A 111 14.22 6.58 8.85
N GLY A 112 13.50 5.49 8.67
CA GLY A 112 12.10 5.54 8.24
C GLY A 112 11.19 6.16 9.29
N GLY A 113 9.89 6.01 9.11
CA GLY A 113 8.92 6.36 10.13
C GLY A 113 7.61 6.84 9.54
N GLU A 114 6.82 7.43 10.43
CA GLU A 114 5.41 7.73 10.22
C GLU A 114 5.17 9.23 10.31
N SER A 115 4.18 9.71 9.59
CA SER A 115 3.71 11.09 9.69
C SER A 115 2.21 11.12 9.49
N ILE A 116 1.52 11.93 10.30
CA ILE A 116 0.10 12.18 10.14
C ILE A 116 -0.10 13.68 9.92
N SER A 117 -0.96 14.03 8.96
CA SER A 117 -1.46 15.39 8.80
C SER A 117 -2.98 15.40 8.71
N LEU A 118 -3.58 16.37 9.41
CA LEU A 118 -4.98 16.72 9.34
C LEU A 118 -5.09 18.09 8.70
N SER A 119 -5.99 18.26 7.74
CA SER A 119 -6.33 19.57 7.17
C SER A 119 -7.84 19.68 7.01
N TRP A 120 -8.41 20.88 7.23
CA TRP A 120 -9.87 21.01 7.25
C TRP A 120 -10.43 22.32 6.69
N LYS A 121 -9.56 23.32 6.51
CA LYS A 121 -9.86 24.59 5.80
C LYS A 121 -8.55 25.10 5.20
N PRO A 122 -8.60 25.96 4.17
CA PRO A 122 -7.39 26.61 3.66
C PRO A 122 -6.54 27.22 4.80
N GLY A 123 -5.29 26.79 4.90
CA GLY A 123 -4.35 27.24 5.92
C GLY A 123 -4.55 26.65 7.33
N LYS A 124 -5.57 25.82 7.57
CA LYS A 124 -5.80 25.14 8.86
C LYS A 124 -5.40 23.67 8.78
N HIS A 125 -4.40 23.33 9.58
CA HIS A 125 -3.80 22.01 9.61
C HIS A 125 -3.16 21.70 10.97
N ALA A 126 -3.00 20.42 11.26
CA ALA A 126 -2.15 19.90 12.31
C ALA A 126 -1.29 18.78 11.72
N GLN A 127 0.00 18.75 12.00
CA GLN A 127 0.93 17.74 11.50
C GLN A 127 1.88 17.30 12.60
N VAL A 128 2.05 15.99 12.72
CA VAL A 128 2.96 15.36 13.68
C VAL A 128 3.76 14.29 12.93
N SER A 129 5.08 14.31 13.12
CA SER A 129 6.02 13.42 12.42
C SER A 129 6.87 12.66 13.42
N ASN A 130 6.86 11.34 13.29
CA ASN A 130 7.81 10.42 13.92
C ASN A 130 8.73 9.80 12.85
N SER A 131 9.23 10.60 11.92
CA SER A 131 10.02 10.14 10.78
C SER A 131 11.34 10.89 10.63
N GLY A 132 12.38 10.20 10.14
CA GLY A 132 13.69 10.80 9.92
C GLY A 132 14.26 11.37 11.22
N MET A 133 14.58 12.66 11.22
CA MET A 133 15.14 13.34 12.40
C MET A 133 14.10 13.73 13.46
N SER A 134 12.80 13.62 13.19
CA SER A 134 11.74 14.02 14.14
C SER A 134 11.26 12.84 14.97
N PHE A 135 11.22 13.01 16.28
CA PHE A 135 10.80 11.99 17.25
C PHE A 135 9.66 12.51 18.11
N ILE A 136 8.71 11.64 18.45
CA ILE A 136 7.67 11.96 19.45
C ILE A 136 8.29 11.90 20.84
N LYS A 137 8.04 12.91 21.68
CA LYS A 137 8.46 12.87 23.08
C LYS A 137 7.78 11.71 23.81
N GLU A 138 8.50 11.06 24.72
CA GLU A 138 8.04 9.87 25.45
C GLU A 138 6.68 10.08 26.15
N SER A 139 6.45 11.27 26.70
CA SER A 139 5.18 11.63 27.36
C SER A 139 3.96 11.61 26.43
N TRP A 140 4.15 11.60 25.11
CA TRP A 140 3.11 11.63 24.08
C TRP A 140 3.01 10.32 23.28
N HIS A 141 3.78 9.28 23.62
CA HIS A 141 3.79 8.03 22.86
C HIS A 141 2.44 7.33 22.86
N LYS A 142 1.71 7.39 23.97
CA LYS A 142 0.38 6.76 24.07
C LYS A 142 -0.60 7.42 23.09
N GLU A 143 -0.65 8.74 23.10
CA GLU A 143 -1.54 9.58 22.29
C GLU A 143 -1.23 9.42 20.80
N TRP A 144 0.06 9.47 20.44
CA TRP A 144 0.55 9.19 19.09
C TRP A 144 0.14 7.80 18.61
N ASN A 145 0.42 6.76 19.40
CA ASN A 145 0.13 5.38 19.04
C ASN A 145 -1.38 5.15 18.87
N ASN A 146 -2.22 5.79 19.68
CA ASN A 146 -3.68 5.70 19.52
C ASN A 146 -4.14 6.23 18.16
N CYS A 147 -3.57 7.37 17.72
CA CYS A 147 -3.87 7.97 16.41
C CYS A 147 -3.40 7.06 15.26
N VAL A 148 -2.15 6.59 15.30
CA VAL A 148 -1.57 5.69 14.29
C VAL A 148 -2.35 4.38 14.20
N ASN A 149 -2.56 3.69 15.33
CA ASN A 149 -3.23 2.40 15.35
C ASN A 149 -4.66 2.50 14.81
N THR A 150 -5.36 3.59 15.10
CA THR A 150 -6.74 3.77 14.62
C THR A 150 -6.80 3.96 13.11
N ILE A 151 -5.96 4.83 12.53
CA ILE A 151 -5.97 5.07 11.08
C ILE A 151 -5.50 3.83 10.30
N GLU A 152 -4.47 3.14 10.80
CA GLU A 152 -3.98 1.91 10.19
C GLU A 152 -5.00 0.78 10.27
N LYS A 153 -5.67 0.61 11.42
CA LYS A 153 -6.69 -0.44 11.59
C LYS A 153 -7.82 -0.31 10.57
N ILE A 154 -8.27 0.91 10.30
CA ILE A 154 -9.29 1.18 9.28
C ILE A 154 -8.76 0.75 7.91
N ALA A 155 -7.61 1.30 7.51
CA ALA A 155 -7.04 1.08 6.18
C ALA A 155 -6.68 -0.40 5.90
N LYS A 156 -6.02 -1.06 6.86
CA LYS A 156 -5.64 -2.48 6.76
C LYS A 156 -6.87 -3.37 6.73
N GLY A 157 -7.90 -3.06 7.53
CA GLY A 157 -9.18 -3.77 7.46
C GLY A 157 -9.88 -3.64 6.10
N GLU A 158 -9.80 -2.49 5.45
CA GLU A 158 -10.34 -2.29 4.09
C GLU A 158 -9.52 -3.02 3.01
N MET A 159 -8.19 -3.13 3.18
CA MET A 159 -7.34 -3.95 2.33
C MET A 159 -7.68 -5.44 2.45
N GLU A 160 -7.81 -5.94 3.69
CA GLU A 160 -8.11 -7.34 3.99
C GLU A 160 -9.43 -7.80 3.36
N LYS A 161 -10.47 -6.95 3.40
CA LYS A 161 -11.77 -7.22 2.75
C LYS A 161 -11.69 -7.39 1.23
N GLN A 162 -10.64 -6.87 0.61
CA GLN A 162 -10.46 -6.87 -0.84
C GLN A 162 -9.40 -7.87 -1.31
N LEU A 163 -8.86 -8.70 -0.41
CA LEU A 163 -7.99 -9.81 -0.79
C LEU A 163 -8.75 -10.80 -1.69
N LYS A 164 -8.08 -11.28 -2.73
CA LYS A 164 -8.63 -12.25 -3.69
C LYS A 164 -7.81 -13.52 -3.66
N ASN A 165 -8.48 -14.66 -3.84
CA ASN A 165 -7.82 -15.92 -4.15
C ASN A 165 -7.04 -15.75 -5.46
N TYR A 166 -5.76 -16.13 -5.44
CA TYR A 166 -4.91 -16.21 -6.60
C TYR A 166 -4.27 -17.60 -6.64
N GLU A 167 -4.38 -18.27 -7.78
CA GLU A 167 -3.91 -19.65 -7.91
C GLU A 167 -2.49 -19.69 -8.46
N ILE A 168 -1.62 -20.43 -7.79
CA ILE A 168 -0.31 -20.79 -8.30
C ILE A 168 -0.36 -22.25 -8.73
N ILE A 169 -0.22 -22.47 -10.04
CA ILE A 169 -0.33 -23.79 -10.66
C ILE A 169 1.07 -24.27 -10.99
N PHE A 170 1.50 -25.34 -10.33
CA PHE A 170 2.76 -26.01 -10.59
C PHE A 170 2.51 -27.19 -11.51
N ASP A 171 3.00 -27.08 -12.75
CA ASP A 171 2.86 -28.13 -13.75
C ASP A 171 3.65 -29.40 -13.39
N LYS A 172 3.18 -30.59 -13.81
CA LYS A 172 3.89 -31.86 -13.59
C LYS A 172 5.36 -31.88 -14.01
N SER A 173 5.77 -31.04 -14.96
CA SER A 173 7.18 -30.87 -15.34
C SER A 173 8.08 -30.39 -14.18
N LEU A 174 7.48 -29.91 -13.09
CA LEU A 174 8.16 -29.52 -11.85
C LEU A 174 8.26 -30.64 -10.81
N TYR A 175 7.62 -31.79 -11.02
CA TYR A 175 7.63 -32.89 -10.04
C TYR A 175 9.04 -33.44 -9.83
N GLY A 176 9.38 -33.70 -8.56
CA GLY A 176 10.70 -34.16 -8.13
C GLY A 176 11.80 -33.10 -8.08
N LYS A 177 11.55 -31.89 -8.62
CA LYS A 177 12.49 -30.75 -8.58
C LYS A 177 12.46 -30.06 -7.24
N GLU A 178 13.61 -29.49 -6.84
CA GLU A 178 13.69 -28.66 -5.64
C GLU A 178 13.13 -27.28 -5.93
N LEU A 179 12.04 -26.90 -5.26
CA LEU A 179 11.33 -25.65 -5.50
C LEU A 179 11.33 -24.77 -4.24
N TYR A 180 11.50 -23.47 -4.43
CA TYR A 180 11.21 -22.43 -3.45
C TYR A 180 10.44 -21.32 -4.15
N MET A 181 9.38 -20.82 -3.50
CA MET A 181 8.62 -19.70 -4.02
C MET A 181 8.15 -18.78 -2.91
N GLN A 182 8.30 -17.49 -3.14
CA GLN A 182 7.68 -16.44 -2.34
C GLN A 182 6.97 -15.44 -3.26
N ILE A 183 5.95 -14.78 -2.73
CA ILE A 183 5.32 -13.61 -3.33
C ILE A 183 5.52 -12.48 -2.36
N ASN A 184 6.11 -11.38 -2.83
CA ASN A 184 6.63 -10.31 -2.00
C ASN A 184 7.58 -10.91 -0.94
N ARG A 185 7.21 -10.80 0.34
CA ARG A 185 7.96 -11.36 1.48
C ARG A 185 7.35 -12.66 2.02
N ASP A 186 6.22 -13.10 1.48
CA ASP A 186 5.47 -14.26 1.98
C ASP A 186 5.88 -15.54 1.24
N VAL A 187 6.29 -16.54 2.02
CA VAL A 187 6.69 -17.84 1.48
C VAL A 187 5.44 -18.63 1.07
N VAL A 188 5.29 -18.83 -0.25
CA VAL A 188 4.19 -19.61 -0.85
C VAL A 188 4.52 -21.11 -0.85
N PHE A 189 5.77 -21.43 -1.18
CA PHE A 189 6.28 -22.79 -1.18
C PHE A 189 7.66 -22.80 -0.51
N LYS A 190 7.76 -23.45 0.65
CA LYS A 190 9.03 -23.63 1.36
C LYS A 190 9.96 -24.52 0.55
N LYS A 191 11.27 -24.27 0.68
CA LYS A 191 12.28 -25.01 -0.07
C LYS A 191 12.10 -26.53 0.14
N GLY A 192 11.82 -27.26 -0.94
CA GLY A 192 11.55 -28.69 -0.88
C GLY A 192 11.23 -29.28 -2.24
N LYS A 193 11.11 -30.60 -2.32
CA LYS A 193 10.70 -31.26 -3.56
C LYS A 193 9.19 -31.20 -3.75
N LEU A 194 8.75 -30.91 -4.97
CA LEU A 194 7.35 -31.04 -5.33
C LEU A 194 7.01 -32.53 -5.50
N ILE A 195 6.22 -33.09 -4.59
CA ILE A 195 5.85 -34.51 -4.57
C ILE A 195 4.53 -34.69 -5.31
N SER A 196 4.45 -35.74 -6.13
CA SER A 196 3.26 -36.15 -6.86
C SER A 196 2.24 -36.81 -5.92
N GLU A 197 1.61 -36.08 -5.02
CA GLU A 197 0.50 -36.66 -4.24
C GLU A 197 -0.76 -36.72 -5.11
N ILE A 198 -0.93 -37.89 -5.74
CA ILE A 198 -2.18 -38.56 -6.14
C ILE A 198 -3.38 -37.60 -6.32
N SER A 199 -3.37 -36.84 -7.42
CA SER A 199 -4.54 -36.16 -7.94
C SER A 199 -4.64 -36.53 -9.43
N SER A 200 -5.84 -36.82 -9.90
CA SER A 200 -6.13 -37.14 -11.31
C SER A 200 -5.88 -35.96 -12.26
N ASP A 201 -5.65 -34.76 -11.71
CA ASP A 201 -5.22 -33.59 -12.45
C ASP A 201 -3.69 -33.48 -12.45
N ASP A 202 -3.14 -33.28 -13.65
CA ASP A 202 -1.71 -33.21 -13.99
C ASP A 202 -0.93 -32.07 -13.29
N ASN A 203 -1.54 -31.28 -12.39
CA ASN A 203 -0.94 -30.09 -11.78
C ASN A 203 -1.14 -30.05 -10.26
N PHE A 204 -0.17 -29.49 -9.54
CA PHE A 204 -0.32 -29.13 -8.13
C PHE A 204 -0.74 -27.65 -8.02
N VAL A 205 -1.81 -27.35 -7.29
CA VAL A 205 -2.33 -25.97 -7.16
C VAL A 205 -2.19 -25.48 -5.72
N LYS A 206 -1.63 -24.28 -5.57
CA LYS A 206 -1.55 -23.56 -4.29
C LYS A 206 -2.36 -22.27 -4.39
N ILE A 207 -3.33 -22.09 -3.51
CA ILE A 207 -4.11 -20.85 -3.42
C ILE A 207 -3.43 -19.92 -2.41
N VAL A 208 -3.27 -18.66 -2.80
CA VAL A 208 -2.79 -17.57 -1.93
C VAL A 208 -3.79 -16.42 -1.96
N MET A 209 -3.80 -15.60 -0.91
CA MET A 209 -4.60 -14.37 -0.86
C MET A 209 -3.71 -13.20 -1.28
N LEU A 210 -4.07 -12.49 -2.35
CA LEU A 210 -3.35 -11.30 -2.80
C LEU A 210 -4.25 -10.06 -2.71
N SER A 211 -3.67 -8.94 -2.30
CA SER A 211 -4.31 -7.63 -2.41
C SER A 211 -4.44 -7.19 -3.86
N PRO A 212 -5.34 -6.24 -4.17
CA PRO A 212 -5.37 -5.61 -5.48
C PRO A 212 -4.03 -4.96 -5.84
N GLY A 213 -3.68 -4.96 -7.12
CA GLY A 213 -2.45 -4.38 -7.65
C GLY A 213 -1.34 -5.38 -8.02
N TYR A 214 -0.10 -4.90 -7.95
CA TYR A 214 1.08 -5.60 -8.42
C TYR A 214 1.85 -6.29 -7.30
N HIS A 215 2.31 -7.52 -7.56
CA HIS A 215 3.11 -8.33 -6.66
C HIS A 215 4.37 -8.85 -7.35
N ASN A 216 5.42 -9.09 -6.58
CA ASN A 216 6.67 -9.68 -7.06
C ASN A 216 6.77 -11.13 -6.61
N ALA A 217 6.59 -12.09 -7.50
CA ALA A 217 6.91 -13.48 -7.22
C ALA A 217 8.38 -13.76 -7.52
N SER A 218 9.08 -14.43 -6.61
CA SER A 218 10.38 -15.03 -6.90
C SER A 218 10.29 -16.54 -6.76
N VAL A 219 10.81 -17.23 -7.77
CA VAL A 219 10.72 -18.69 -7.90
C VAL A 219 12.10 -19.23 -8.19
N THR A 220 12.52 -20.21 -7.41
CA THR A 220 13.72 -21.01 -7.66
C THR A 220 13.29 -22.44 -7.90
N VAL A 221 13.75 -23.03 -9.00
CA VAL A 221 13.56 -24.45 -9.32
C VAL A 221 14.93 -25.04 -9.65
N ASP A 222 15.37 -26.01 -8.86
CA ASP A 222 16.73 -26.55 -8.85
C ASP A 222 17.78 -25.41 -8.79
N LYS A 223 18.43 -25.09 -9.92
CA LYS A 223 19.42 -24.01 -10.05
C LYS A 223 18.91 -22.79 -10.82
N SER A 224 17.68 -22.84 -11.32
CA SER A 224 17.07 -21.77 -12.11
C SER A 224 16.29 -20.81 -11.23
N TYR A 225 16.52 -19.51 -11.40
CA TYR A 225 15.83 -18.44 -10.67
C TYR A 225 15.05 -17.57 -11.65
N ASN A 226 13.85 -17.15 -11.26
CA ASN A 226 13.02 -16.24 -12.02
C ASN A 226 12.25 -15.28 -11.09
N THR A 227 12.08 -14.04 -11.55
CA THR A 227 11.24 -13.02 -10.91
C THR A 227 10.08 -12.67 -11.83
N ILE A 228 8.86 -12.73 -11.31
CA ILE A 228 7.63 -12.58 -12.08
C ILE A 228 6.81 -11.47 -11.45
N LYS A 229 6.38 -10.49 -12.26
CA LYS A 229 5.45 -9.45 -11.81
C LYS A 229 4.01 -9.91 -12.02
N ILE A 230 3.30 -10.16 -10.94
CA ILE A 230 1.87 -10.52 -10.94
C ILE A 230 1.04 -9.24 -10.86
N ASN A 231 -0.06 -9.17 -11.60
CA ASN A 231 -1.10 -8.15 -11.41
C ASN A 231 -2.41 -8.84 -11.03
N ALA A 232 -2.74 -8.82 -9.74
CA ALA A 232 -3.88 -9.52 -9.17
C ALA A 232 -5.25 -8.96 -9.61
N ASP A 233 -5.26 -7.80 -10.29
CA ASP A 233 -6.49 -7.24 -10.86
C ASP A 233 -6.77 -7.71 -12.29
N SER A 234 -5.74 -8.14 -13.03
CA SER A 234 -5.88 -8.54 -14.43
C SER A 234 -5.75 -10.04 -14.69
N THR A 235 -5.20 -10.79 -13.73
CA THR A 235 -4.97 -12.24 -13.84
C THR A 235 -5.51 -12.95 -12.61
N LYS A 236 -5.88 -14.23 -12.75
CA LYS A 236 -6.37 -15.06 -11.63
C LYS A 236 -5.39 -16.14 -11.21
N SER A 237 -4.55 -16.59 -12.14
CA SER A 237 -3.62 -17.68 -11.87
C SER A 237 -2.26 -17.44 -12.53
N LEU A 238 -1.22 -17.96 -11.91
CA LEU A 238 0.14 -18.06 -12.44
C LEU A 238 0.47 -19.54 -12.57
N ARG A 239 0.70 -20.02 -13.80
CA ARG A 239 1.23 -21.37 -14.01
C ARG A 239 2.74 -21.33 -14.21
N LEU A 240 3.43 -22.26 -13.57
CA LEU A 240 4.87 -22.46 -13.63
C LEU A 240 5.16 -23.84 -14.23
N TYR A 241 6.10 -23.90 -15.17
CA TYR A 241 6.44 -25.14 -15.89
C TYR A 241 7.86 -25.11 -16.44
N MET A 242 8.41 -26.28 -16.79
CA MET A 242 9.75 -26.41 -17.37
C MET A 242 9.67 -26.70 -18.87
N VAL A 243 10.51 -26.03 -19.65
CA VAL A 243 10.73 -26.33 -21.08
C VAL A 243 12.24 -26.37 -21.33
N ASN A 244 12.77 -27.51 -21.78
CA ASN A 244 14.21 -27.71 -22.04
C ASN A 244 15.09 -27.20 -20.88
N ASP A 245 14.82 -27.67 -19.66
CA ASP A 245 15.49 -27.26 -18.41
C ASP A 245 15.41 -25.78 -18.05
N SER A 246 14.55 -25.01 -18.74
CA SER A 246 14.30 -23.60 -18.42
C SER A 246 12.95 -23.42 -17.75
N LEU A 247 12.93 -22.72 -16.62
CA LEU A 247 11.70 -22.31 -15.94
C LEU A 247 10.93 -21.27 -16.78
N LYS A 248 9.67 -21.56 -17.06
CA LYS A 248 8.72 -20.70 -17.78
C LYS A 248 7.50 -20.42 -16.91
N HIS A 249 6.75 -19.40 -17.30
CA HIS A 249 5.50 -19.05 -16.66
C HIS A 249 4.47 -18.56 -17.68
N GLU A 250 3.19 -18.73 -17.34
CA GLU A 250 2.06 -18.16 -18.06
C GLU A 250 1.02 -17.62 -17.08
N PHE A 251 0.36 -16.53 -17.45
CA PHE A 251 -0.76 -15.96 -16.71
C PHE A 251 -2.07 -16.49 -17.28
N LEU A 252 -3.00 -16.87 -16.40
CA LEU A 252 -4.33 -17.36 -16.75
C LEU A 252 -5.40 -16.45 -16.12
N ASN A 253 -6.54 -16.35 -16.79
CA ASN A 253 -7.67 -15.47 -16.44
C ASN A 253 -8.91 -16.25 -16.04
#